data_AF-A0A7I7QPX1-F1
#
_entry.id   AF-A0A7I7QPX1-F1
#
_cell.length_a   1.000
_cell.length_b   1.000
_cell.length_c   1.000
_cell.angle_alpha   90.00
_cell.angle_beta   90.00
_cell.angle_gamma   90.00
#
_symmetry.space_group_name_H-M   'P 1'
#
loop_
_entity.id
_entity.type
_entity.pdbx_description
1 polymer ?
#
loop_
_entity_poly.entity_id
_entity_poly.type
_entity_poly.pdbx_seq_one_letter_code
_entity_poly.pdbx_strand_id
1 'polypeptide(L)'
;MHESRHETRGGRVIEARVTGWVLAALGVAVIVVAAVQPWFVAHGVDGYAEMAGWGAWRRTGDVDASLRPLPLGVLVCLTAGAMIAGALRGAFGVAVIGAMATFAVAVLPYMLMPAVDRNAPGTAAVGVDVGSGPVLLLGLGLAVTIVSWIGYARCVLRPAPRAGA
;
A
#
# COMPACT_ATOMS: atom_id res chain seq x y z
N MET A 1 27.65 3.14 -38.50
CA MET A 1 26.76 2.16 -37.84
C MET A 1 26.98 2.04 -36.31
N HIS A 2 27.94 2.75 -35.70
CA HIS A 2 28.18 2.68 -34.24
C HIS A 2 27.31 3.62 -33.40
N GLU A 3 26.74 4.66 -34.01
CA GLU A 3 26.05 5.76 -33.32
C GLU A 3 24.65 5.36 -32.82
N SER A 4 23.90 4.56 -33.60
CA SER A 4 22.54 4.13 -33.23
C SER A 4 22.47 3.19 -32.01
N ARG A 5 23.56 2.49 -31.68
CA ARG A 5 23.64 1.61 -30.49
C ARG A 5 23.77 2.39 -29.18
N HIS A 6 24.36 3.58 -29.20
CA HIS A 6 24.52 4.40 -28.00
C HIS A 6 23.20 5.12 -27.62
N GLU A 7 22.46 5.61 -28.62
CA GLU A 7 21.17 6.28 -28.44
C GLU A 7 20.09 5.36 -27.83
N THR A 8 19.97 4.13 -28.35
CA THR A 8 18.98 3.14 -27.87
C THR A 8 19.32 2.55 -26.50
N ARG A 9 20.59 2.63 -26.07
CA ARG A 9 21.00 2.23 -24.71
C ARG A 9 20.74 3.36 -23.71
N GLY A 10 21.03 4.61 -24.07
CA GLY A 10 20.75 5.79 -23.24
C GLY A 10 19.27 5.97 -22.93
N GLY A 11 18.40 5.86 -23.94
CA GLY A 11 16.96 6.01 -23.77
C GLY A 11 16.33 4.98 -22.79
N ARG A 12 16.76 3.72 -22.86
CA ARG A 12 16.27 2.66 -21.94
C ARG A 12 16.68 2.89 -20.48
N VAL A 13 17.87 3.45 -20.24
CA VAL A 13 18.33 3.77 -18.89
C VAL A 13 17.50 4.91 -18.29
N ILE A 14 17.19 5.93 -19.09
CA ILE A 14 16.33 7.05 -18.66
C ILE A 14 14.91 6.55 -18.36
N GLU A 15 14.32 5.75 -19.25
CA GLU A 15 12.97 5.19 -19.06
C GLU A 15 12.89 4.34 -17.77
N ALA A 16 13.87 3.47 -17.52
CA ALA A 16 13.93 2.69 -16.30
C ALA A 16 14.11 3.57 -15.05
N ARG A 17 14.92 4.62 -15.13
CA ARG A 17 15.13 5.52 -13.98
C ARG A 17 13.88 6.34 -13.64
N VAL A 18 13.20 6.86 -14.65
CA VAL A 18 11.93 7.58 -14.49
C VAL A 18 10.88 6.64 -13.90
N THR A 19 10.75 5.43 -14.45
CA THR A 19 9.82 4.41 -13.94
C THR A 19 10.10 4.09 -12.47
N GLY A 20 11.37 3.89 -12.12
CA GLY A 20 11.78 3.63 -10.73
C GLY A 20 11.39 4.76 -9.77
N TRP A 21 11.56 6.03 -10.16
CA TRP A 21 11.15 7.17 -9.34
C TRP A 21 9.65 7.32 -9.21
N VAL A 22 8.89 7.07 -10.28
CA VAL A 22 7.42 7.06 -10.23
C VAL A 22 6.92 6.01 -9.24
N LEU A 23 7.44 4.79 -9.32
CA LEU A 23 7.09 3.71 -8.39
C LEU A 23 7.48 4.03 -6.94
N ALA A 24 8.64 4.64 -6.73
CA ALA A 24 9.07 5.07 -5.40
C ALA A 24 8.13 6.14 -4.82
N ALA A 25 7.77 7.16 -5.61
CA ALA A 25 6.84 8.21 -5.19
C ALA A 25 5.46 7.63 -4.83
N LEU A 26 4.95 6.71 -5.65
CA LEU A 26 3.70 6.00 -5.37
C LEU A 26 3.77 5.17 -4.07
N GLY A 27 4.89 4.50 -3.81
CA GLY A 27 5.10 3.77 -2.55
C GLY A 27 5.13 4.68 -1.33
N VAL A 28 5.75 5.85 -1.44
CA VAL A 28 5.72 6.86 -0.37
C VAL A 28 4.29 7.33 -0.13
N ALA A 29 3.51 7.59 -1.19
CA ALA A 29 2.10 7.98 -1.05
C ALA A 29 1.27 6.90 -0.31
N VAL A 30 1.47 5.62 -0.64
CA VAL A 30 0.86 4.50 0.07
C VAL A 30 1.19 4.51 1.57
N ILE A 31 2.46 4.71 1.93
CA ILE A 31 2.89 4.77 3.33
C ILE A 31 2.22 5.95 4.05
N VAL A 32 2.16 7.11 3.41
CA VAL A 32 1.51 8.30 3.98
C VAL A 32 0.02 8.04 4.22
N VAL A 33 -0.69 7.46 3.26
CA VAL A 33 -2.11 7.11 3.44
C VAL A 33 -2.29 6.14 4.60
N ALA A 34 -1.46 5.08 4.68
CA ALA A 34 -1.53 4.12 5.77
C ALA A 34 -1.26 4.72 7.15
N ALA A 35 -0.39 5.73 7.24
CA ALA A 35 -0.04 6.39 8.50
C ALA A 35 -1.08 7.42 8.96
N VAL A 36 -1.72 8.12 8.02
CA VAL A 36 -2.57 9.28 8.32
C VAL A 36 -4.06 8.92 8.40
N GLN A 37 -4.53 8.00 7.56
CA GLN A 37 -5.95 7.70 7.48
C GLN A 37 -6.41 6.75 8.59
N PRO A 38 -7.67 6.88 9.05
CA PRO A 38 -8.25 5.94 10.00
C PRO A 38 -8.44 4.56 9.36
N TRP A 39 -8.08 3.52 10.10
CA TRP A 39 -8.19 2.13 9.66
C TRP A 39 -9.50 1.49 10.11
N PHE A 40 -9.96 1.83 11.29
CA PHE A 40 -11.25 1.42 11.83
C PHE A 40 -11.89 2.60 12.55
N VAL A 41 -13.20 2.62 12.55
CA VAL A 41 -14.02 3.61 13.26
C VAL A 41 -14.99 2.84 14.13
N ALA A 42 -15.14 3.27 15.39
CA ALA A 42 -16.09 2.72 16.33
C ALA A 42 -17.14 3.77 16.70
N HIS A 43 -18.41 3.38 16.69
CA HIS A 43 -19.56 4.23 16.96
C HIS A 43 -20.27 3.76 18.24
N GLY A 44 -20.25 4.62 19.28
CA GLY A 44 -21.04 4.47 20.50
C GLY A 44 -22.28 5.37 20.48
N VAL A 45 -23.11 5.26 21.51
CA VAL A 45 -24.34 6.07 21.65
C VAL A 45 -24.00 7.56 21.82
N ASP A 46 -22.97 7.87 22.62
CA ASP A 46 -22.57 9.25 22.98
C ASP A 46 -21.11 9.58 22.60
N GLY A 47 -20.48 8.77 21.74
CA GLY A 47 -19.06 8.92 21.43
C GLY A 47 -18.62 8.19 20.17
N TYR A 48 -17.45 8.58 19.65
CA TYR A 48 -16.81 7.95 18.51
C TYR A 48 -15.32 7.71 18.79
N ALA A 49 -14.75 6.70 18.14
CA ALA A 49 -13.32 6.45 18.19
C ALA A 49 -12.76 6.07 16.82
N GLU A 50 -11.55 6.51 16.51
CA GLU A 50 -10.84 6.18 15.27
C GLU A 50 -9.51 5.51 15.58
N MET A 51 -9.18 4.45 14.85
CA MET A 51 -7.90 3.77 14.97
C MET A 51 -6.93 4.23 13.88
N ALA A 52 -5.77 4.76 14.29
CA ALA A 52 -4.66 5.01 13.37
C ALA A 52 -4.03 3.70 12.88
N GLY A 53 -3.30 3.72 11.75
CA GLY A 53 -2.66 2.52 11.20
C GLY A 53 -1.67 1.80 12.12
N TRP A 54 -1.17 2.47 13.16
CA TRP A 54 -0.30 1.89 14.19
C TRP A 54 -1.07 1.19 15.31
N GLY A 55 -2.40 1.12 15.23
CA GLY A 55 -3.26 0.47 16.22
C GLY A 55 -3.68 1.36 17.38
N ALA A 56 -3.26 2.63 17.42
CA ALA A 56 -3.65 3.58 18.46
C ALA A 56 -5.05 4.13 18.21
N TRP A 57 -5.92 4.04 19.21
CA TRP A 57 -7.26 4.60 19.18
C TRP A 57 -7.27 6.03 19.70
N ARG A 58 -7.90 6.94 18.96
CA ARG A 58 -8.27 8.30 19.41
C ARG A 58 -9.76 8.32 19.67
N ARG A 59 -10.16 8.68 20.90
CA ARG A 59 -11.56 8.70 21.33
C ARG A 59 -12.05 10.14 21.49
N THR A 60 -13.32 10.35 21.18
CA THR A 60 -14.05 11.58 21.45
C THR A 60 -15.41 11.22 22.02
N GLY A 61 -15.70 11.66 23.25
CA GLY A 61 -16.89 11.22 23.98
C GLY A 61 -16.69 9.87 24.65
N ASP A 62 -17.79 9.28 25.12
CA ASP A 62 -17.75 8.03 25.85
C ASP A 62 -17.96 6.85 24.90
N VAL A 63 -16.99 5.93 24.89
CA VAL A 63 -17.02 4.70 24.09
C VAL A 63 -16.72 3.57 25.04
N ASP A 64 -17.79 3.02 25.60
CA ASP A 64 -17.77 2.02 26.66
C ASP A 64 -17.49 0.63 26.08
N ALA A 65 -16.33 0.47 25.43
CA ALA A 65 -15.91 -0.75 24.75
C ALA A 65 -14.40 -0.98 24.80
N SER A 66 -14.00 -2.24 24.98
CA SER A 66 -12.60 -2.69 24.96
C SER A 66 -12.09 -2.85 23.53
N LEU A 67 -11.69 -1.75 22.90
CA LEU A 67 -11.13 -1.74 21.54
C LEU A 67 -9.69 -2.28 21.51
N ARG A 68 -9.42 -3.25 20.63
CA ARG A 68 -8.08 -3.85 20.46
C ARG A 68 -7.20 -3.05 19.49
N PRO A 69 -5.92 -2.87 19.78
CA PRO A 69 -4.98 -2.27 18.84
C PRO A 69 -4.56 -3.27 17.76
N LEU A 70 -4.60 -2.86 16.49
CA LEU A 70 -4.10 -3.65 15.36
C LEU A 70 -3.17 -2.80 14.47
N PRO A 71 -1.83 -2.98 14.57
CA PRO A 71 -0.84 -2.14 13.89
C PRO A 71 -0.64 -2.54 12.42
N LEU A 72 -1.72 -2.63 11.64
CA LEU A 72 -1.68 -3.10 10.24
C LEU A 72 -0.88 -2.18 9.31
N GLY A 73 -0.72 -0.89 9.66
CA GLY A 73 0.12 0.05 8.95
C GLY A 73 1.60 -0.35 8.90
N VAL A 74 2.07 -1.17 9.85
CA VAL A 74 3.44 -1.72 9.83
C VAL A 74 3.62 -2.66 8.63
N LEU A 75 2.62 -3.50 8.33
CA LEU A 75 2.66 -4.40 7.18
C LEU A 75 2.69 -3.62 5.86
N VAL A 76 1.98 -2.50 5.79
CA VAL A 76 2.05 -1.60 4.64
C VAL A 76 3.45 -1.00 4.50
N CYS A 77 4.06 -0.53 5.60
CA CYS A 77 5.41 0.02 5.56
C CYS A 77 6.44 -1.01 5.06
N LEU A 78 6.32 -2.27 5.47
CA LEU A 78 7.20 -3.35 5.03
C LEU A 78 7.03 -3.67 3.54
N THR A 79 5.78 -3.83 3.10
CA THR A 79 5.46 -4.23 1.72
C THR A 79 5.70 -3.10 0.71
N ALA A 80 5.27 -1.87 1.04
CA ALA A 80 5.57 -0.68 0.24
C ALA A 80 7.07 -0.33 0.29
N GLY A 81 7.74 -0.54 1.43
CA GLY A 81 9.18 -0.37 1.57
C GLY A 81 9.96 -1.31 0.65
N ALA A 82 9.59 -2.59 0.60
CA ALA A 82 10.16 -3.56 -0.34
C ALA A 82 9.95 -3.13 -1.81
N MET A 83 8.76 -2.59 -2.11
CA MET A 83 8.47 -2.08 -3.45
C MET A 83 9.38 -0.90 -3.83
N ILE A 84 9.50 0.11 -2.98
CA ILE A 84 10.37 1.28 -3.19
C ILE A 84 11.83 0.82 -3.37
N ALA A 85 12.29 -0.05 -2.47
CA ALA A 85 13.63 -0.63 -2.49
C ALA A 85 13.93 -1.39 -3.79
N GLY A 86 12.95 -2.14 -4.31
CA GLY A 86 13.05 -2.85 -5.58
C GLY A 86 13.09 -1.88 -6.78
N ALA A 87 12.18 -0.90 -6.80
CA ALA A 87 12.08 0.09 -7.86
C ALA A 87 13.35 0.93 -8.01
N LEU A 88 13.90 1.44 -6.90
CA LEU A 88 15.10 2.28 -6.93
C LEU A 88 16.37 1.53 -7.34
N ARG A 89 16.41 0.21 -7.12
CA ARG A 89 17.50 -0.68 -7.54
C ARG A 89 17.30 -1.25 -8.95
N GLY A 90 16.21 -0.90 -9.65
CA GLY A 90 15.88 -1.47 -10.96
C GLY A 90 15.42 -2.93 -10.91
N ALA A 91 15.18 -3.49 -9.72
CA ALA A 91 14.64 -4.84 -9.51
C ALA A 91 13.11 -4.81 -9.60
N PHE A 92 12.57 -4.50 -10.78
CA PHE A 92 11.13 -4.27 -10.98
C PHE A 92 10.23 -5.46 -10.61
N GLY A 93 10.72 -6.70 -10.70
CA GLY A 93 9.97 -7.87 -10.23
C GLY A 93 9.69 -7.83 -8.71
N VAL A 94 10.68 -7.38 -7.92
CA VAL A 94 10.50 -7.16 -6.47
C VAL A 94 9.51 -6.02 -6.22
N ALA A 95 9.55 -4.97 -7.03
CA ALA A 95 8.60 -3.87 -6.96
C ALA A 95 7.15 -4.35 -7.14
N VAL A 96 6.90 -5.18 -8.16
CA VAL A 96 5.58 -5.79 -8.40
C VAL A 96 5.12 -6.63 -7.22
N ILE A 97 5.98 -7.51 -6.69
CA ILE A 97 5.64 -8.37 -5.54
C ILE A 97 5.29 -7.52 -4.31
N GLY A 98 6.05 -6.47 -4.04
CA GLY A 98 5.77 -5.54 -2.94
C GLY A 98 4.44 -4.79 -3.11
N ALA A 99 4.10 -4.39 -4.35
CA ALA A 99 2.82 -3.76 -4.67
C ALA A 99 1.64 -4.72 -4.45
N MET A 100 1.76 -5.97 -4.91
CA MET A 100 0.73 -7.00 -4.69
C MET A 100 0.56 -7.32 -3.21
N ALA A 101 1.66 -7.41 -2.46
CA ALA A 101 1.61 -7.64 -1.01
C ALA A 101 0.94 -6.47 -0.28
N THR A 102 1.21 -5.22 -0.70
CA THR A 102 0.53 -4.02 -0.17
C THR A 102 -0.98 -4.11 -0.39
N PHE A 103 -1.40 -4.49 -1.59
CA PHE A 103 -2.81 -4.69 -1.91
C PHE A 103 -3.45 -5.77 -1.04
N ALA A 104 -2.77 -6.91 -0.85
CA ALA A 104 -3.25 -7.98 0.03
C ALA A 104 -3.38 -7.52 1.49
N VAL A 105 -2.43 -6.72 1.99
CA VAL A 105 -2.50 -6.14 3.34
C VAL A 105 -3.72 -5.23 3.49
N ALA A 106 -4.09 -4.47 2.46
CA ALA A 106 -5.25 -3.60 2.47
C ALA A 106 -6.60 -4.36 2.55
N VAL A 107 -6.61 -5.66 2.24
CA VAL A 107 -7.78 -6.55 2.41
C VAL A 107 -7.93 -7.03 3.85
N LEU A 108 -6.84 -7.14 4.62
CA LEU A 108 -6.85 -7.71 5.98
C LEU A 108 -7.86 -7.06 6.93
N PRO A 109 -8.07 -5.72 6.94
CA PRO A 109 -9.05 -5.07 7.81
C PRO A 109 -10.47 -5.65 7.68
N TYR A 110 -10.88 -6.01 6.46
CA TYR A 110 -12.20 -6.61 6.19
C TYR A 110 -12.33 -8.03 6.73
N MET A 111 -11.21 -8.75 6.86
CA MET A 111 -11.18 -10.11 7.42
C MET A 111 -11.02 -10.11 8.95
N LEU A 112 -10.41 -9.06 9.50
CA LEU A 112 -10.08 -8.93 10.91
C LEU A 112 -11.12 -8.16 11.73
N MET A 113 -12.19 -7.65 11.09
CA MET A 113 -13.27 -6.94 11.77
C MET A 113 -13.80 -7.66 13.03
N PRO A 114 -14.04 -9.00 13.03
CA PRO A 114 -14.47 -9.72 14.23
C PRO A 114 -13.43 -9.77 15.37
N ALA A 115 -12.15 -9.51 15.07
CA ALA A 115 -11.08 -9.49 16.06
C ALA A 115 -10.87 -8.10 16.69
N VAL A 116 -11.34 -7.05 16.01
CA VAL A 116 -11.31 -5.65 16.49
C VAL A 116 -12.42 -5.44 17.52
N ASP A 117 -13.60 -5.99 17.25
CA ASP A 117 -14.76 -5.93 18.13
C ASP A 117 -14.65 -6.97 19.26
N ARG A 118 -14.77 -6.51 20.50
CA ARG A 118 -14.96 -7.39 21.65
C ARG A 118 -16.19 -6.92 22.42
N ASN A 119 -17.26 -7.68 22.28
CA ASN A 119 -18.35 -7.73 23.25
C ASN A 119 -17.80 -8.23 24.59
N ALA A 120 -17.37 -7.33 25.48
CA ALA A 120 -17.08 -7.71 26.86
C ALA A 120 -18.41 -7.83 27.61
N PRO A 121 -18.63 -8.90 28.40
CA PRO A 121 -19.86 -9.05 29.19
C PRO A 121 -20.07 -7.83 30.11
N GLY A 122 -21.19 -7.13 29.95
CA GLY A 122 -21.54 -5.94 30.74
C GLY A 122 -21.21 -4.59 30.09
N THR A 123 -20.64 -4.58 28.87
CA THR A 123 -20.41 -3.35 28.08
C THR A 123 -21.36 -3.26 26.90
N ALA A 124 -21.71 -2.05 26.44
CA ALA A 124 -22.56 -1.87 25.27
C ALA A 124 -21.82 -2.31 24.00
N ALA A 125 -22.46 -3.14 23.17
CA ALA A 125 -21.94 -3.47 21.85
C ALA A 125 -21.86 -2.19 21.00
N VAL A 126 -20.67 -1.86 20.50
CA VAL A 126 -20.45 -0.71 19.62
C VAL A 126 -20.22 -1.17 18.19
N GLY A 127 -20.82 -0.47 17.23
CA GLY A 127 -20.59 -0.76 15.82
C GLY A 127 -19.16 -0.39 15.44
N VAL A 128 -18.40 -1.34 14.87
CA VAL A 128 -17.05 -1.09 14.35
C VAL A 128 -17.06 -1.29 12.85
N ASP A 129 -16.68 -0.24 12.13
CA ASP A 129 -16.59 -0.22 10.67
C ASP A 129 -15.13 -0.04 10.20
N VAL A 130 -14.87 -0.44 8.96
CA VAL A 130 -13.58 -0.16 8.31
C VAL A 130 -13.52 1.32 7.94
N GLY A 131 -12.44 1.99 8.32
CA GLY A 131 -12.21 3.39 8.00
C GLY A 131 -11.82 3.64 6.54
N SER A 132 -11.56 4.90 6.20
CA SER A 132 -11.18 5.31 4.84
C SER A 132 -9.82 4.76 4.39
N GLY A 133 -8.90 4.51 5.33
CA GLY A 133 -7.52 4.09 5.03
C GLY A 133 -7.45 2.82 4.18
N PRO A 134 -8.05 1.70 4.61
CA PRO A 134 -8.07 0.45 3.85
C PRO A 134 -8.71 0.58 2.46
N VAL A 135 -9.80 1.34 2.33
CA VAL A 135 -10.45 1.60 1.04
C VAL A 135 -9.51 2.33 0.09
N LEU A 136 -8.86 3.40 0.56
CA LEU A 136 -7.89 4.16 -0.22
C LEU A 136 -6.67 3.31 -0.59
N LEU A 137 -6.19 2.47 0.34
CA LEU A 137 -5.07 1.56 0.12
C LEU A 137 -5.40 0.45 -0.88
N LEU A 138 -6.65 -0.02 -0.95
CA LEU A 138 -7.08 -0.97 -2.00
C LEU A 138 -7.00 -0.31 -3.39
N GLY A 139 -7.55 0.90 -3.53
CA GLY A 139 -7.51 1.64 -4.79
C GLY A 139 -6.07 1.96 -5.22
N LEU A 140 -5.27 2.50 -4.30
CA LEU A 140 -3.86 2.79 -4.54
C LEU A 140 -3.04 1.52 -4.80
N GLY A 141 -3.22 0.47 -3.99
CA GLY A 141 -2.51 -0.79 -4.13
C GLY A 141 -2.75 -1.44 -5.49
N LEU A 142 -3.99 -1.41 -5.98
CA LEU A 142 -4.33 -1.89 -7.32
C LEU A 142 -3.65 -1.05 -8.40
N ALA A 143 -3.78 0.28 -8.34
CA ALA A 143 -3.17 1.19 -9.31
C ALA A 143 -1.64 1.00 -9.37
N VAL A 144 -0.99 0.92 -8.20
CA VAL A 144 0.46 0.74 -8.08
C VAL A 144 0.90 -0.64 -8.57
N THR A 145 0.10 -1.69 -8.34
CA THR A 145 0.36 -3.02 -8.91
C THR A 145 0.35 -2.97 -10.44
N ILE A 146 -0.66 -2.31 -11.03
CA ILE A 146 -0.76 -2.15 -12.49
C ILE A 146 0.44 -1.38 -13.05
N VAL A 147 0.79 -0.24 -12.45
CA VAL A 147 1.93 0.58 -12.88
C VAL A 147 3.25 -0.20 -12.74
N SER A 148 3.43 -0.92 -11.63
CA SER A 148 4.62 -1.77 -11.41
C SER A 148 4.73 -2.86 -12.48
N TRP A 149 3.61 -3.49 -12.82
CA TRP A 149 3.56 -4.51 -13.87
C TRP A 149 3.92 -3.93 -15.25
N ILE A 150 3.37 -2.77 -15.60
CA ILE A 150 3.71 -2.07 -16.86
C ILE A 150 5.21 -1.73 -16.89
N GLY A 151 5.76 -1.21 -15.79
CA GLY A 151 7.18 -0.94 -15.67
C GLY A 151 8.04 -2.19 -15.84
N TYR A 152 7.67 -3.29 -15.18
CA TYR A 152 8.33 -4.59 -15.34
C TYR A 152 8.29 -5.08 -16.80
N ALA A 153 7.12 -5.05 -17.44
CA ALA A 153 6.96 -5.48 -18.83
C ALA A 153 7.82 -4.65 -19.80
N ARG A 154 7.89 -3.33 -19.61
CA ARG A 154 8.67 -2.42 -20.46
C ARG A 154 10.18 -2.53 -20.24
N CYS A 155 10.61 -2.63 -18.99
CA CYS A 155 12.03 -2.59 -18.65
C CYS A 155 12.71 -3.96 -18.63
N VAL A 156 11.96 -5.05 -18.41
CA VAL A 156 12.52 -6.40 -18.25
C VAL A 156 12.09 -7.34 -19.38
N LEU A 157 10.82 -7.35 -19.76
CA LEU A 157 10.30 -8.32 -20.73
C LEU A 157 10.42 -7.88 -22.19
N ARG A 158 10.71 -6.60 -22.46
CA ARG A 158 10.76 -6.07 -23.83
C ARG A 158 11.93 -6.71 -24.59
N PRO A 159 11.69 -7.37 -25.73
CA PRO A 159 12.75 -8.03 -26.49
C PRO A 159 13.82 -7.04 -26.95
N ALA A 160 15.08 -7.49 -27.04
CA ALA A 160 16.12 -6.71 -27.68
C ALA A 160 15.76 -6.46 -29.17
N PRO A 161 16.06 -5.28 -29.74
CA PRO A 161 15.84 -5.02 -31.16
C PRO A 161 16.54 -6.11 -31.99
N ARG A 162 15.82 -6.70 -32.96
CA ARG A 162 16.41 -7.70 -33.87
C ARG A 162 17.55 -7.02 -34.64
N ALA A 163 18.74 -7.60 -34.59
CA ALA A 163 19.85 -7.16 -35.42
C ALA A 163 19.50 -7.45 -36.87
N GLY A 164 19.02 -6.44 -37.61
CA GLY A 164 18.70 -6.57 -39.04
C GLY A 164 17.45 -5.85 -39.55
N ALA A 165 16.80 -5.00 -38.75
CA ALA A 165 15.83 -4.02 -39.26
C ALA A 165 16.50 -2.66 -39.46
#